data_AF-A0A925CXY0-F1
#
_entry.id   AF-A0A925CXY0-F1
#
_cell.length_a   1.000
_cell.length_b   1.000
_cell.length_c   1.000
_cell.angle_alpha   90.00
_cell.angle_beta   90.00
_cell.angle_gamma   90.00
#
_symmetry.space_group_name_H-M   'P 1'
#
loop_
_entity.id
_entity.type
_entity.pdbx_description
1 polymer ?
#
loop_
_entity_poly.entity_id
_entity_poly.type
_entity_poly.pdbx_seq_one_letter_code
_entity_poly.pdbx_strand_id
1 'polypeptide(L)'
;MKKLFVILALSTTLFSCKKDNDKEKVFKGPVEQFQMGKAWTWYQEDSNGKPLAMGVSIDDAAMKGLDRNGGTGHMHENNIVLKLHPKAQTVFNHVGLGWNPQGHEPEPIYGKPHFDFHFYMTTPQEVAAIPPYEVDSTKFKNWPAAAYFPATYINPGGGVPQMGAHWIDVTSPELSGALFTQTFIYGSYDGKVTFYEPMITEQFILNNPSFERAIPQPAKVQKTGYYPTKMKIITTNGIVNIIIDGFVLRQAS
;
A
#
# COMPACT_ATOMS: atom_id res chain seq x y z
N MET A 1 -28.00 -10.11 80.87
CA MET A 1 -27.21 -10.59 79.72
C MET A 1 -27.45 -9.62 78.58
N LYS A 2 -26.41 -8.90 78.15
CA LYS A 2 -26.49 -7.74 77.24
C LYS A 2 -25.82 -8.10 75.91
N LYS A 3 -26.53 -7.80 74.81
CA LYS A 3 -26.04 -7.56 73.42
C LYS A 3 -25.56 -8.84 72.71
N LEU A 4 -25.71 -9.00 71.38
CA LEU A 4 -25.44 -8.04 70.32
C LEU A 4 -26.11 -8.55 69.02
N PHE A 5 -26.96 -7.74 68.38
CA PHE A 5 -27.42 -8.00 67.00
C PHE A 5 -26.41 -7.36 66.04
N VAL A 6 -25.75 -8.18 65.22
CA VAL A 6 -24.86 -7.73 64.15
C VAL A 6 -25.73 -7.46 62.91
N ILE A 7 -25.81 -6.19 62.51
CA ILE A 7 -26.40 -5.77 61.23
C ILE A 7 -25.29 -5.87 60.18
N LEU A 8 -25.44 -6.78 59.23
CA LEU A 8 -24.55 -6.94 58.09
C LEU A 8 -24.90 -5.87 57.04
N ALA A 9 -24.09 -4.81 56.96
CA ALA A 9 -24.21 -3.79 55.93
C ALA A 9 -23.70 -4.35 54.59
N LEU A 10 -24.59 -4.50 53.62
CA LEU A 10 -24.28 -4.93 52.26
C LEU A 10 -23.64 -3.73 51.51
N SER A 11 -22.32 -3.74 51.38
CA SER A 11 -21.57 -2.74 50.61
C SER A 11 -21.73 -3.00 49.12
N THR A 12 -22.57 -2.20 48.46
CA THR A 12 -22.67 -2.15 47.00
C THR A 12 -21.42 -1.52 46.41
N THR A 13 -20.49 -2.33 45.90
CA THR A 13 -19.37 -1.88 45.09
C THR A 13 -19.88 -1.51 43.69
N LEU A 14 -20.03 -0.22 43.44
CA LEU A 14 -20.24 0.32 42.10
C LEU A 14 -18.94 0.12 41.29
N PHE A 15 -18.86 -0.96 40.52
CA PHE A 15 -17.90 -1.05 39.42
C PHE A 15 -18.30 -0.03 38.35
N SER A 16 -17.64 1.13 38.40
CA SER A 16 -17.64 2.08 37.30
C SER A 16 -16.89 1.44 36.13
N CYS A 17 -17.63 0.82 35.21
CA CYS A 17 -17.11 0.47 33.89
C CYS A 17 -16.70 1.78 33.19
N LYS A 18 -15.41 2.12 33.23
CA LYS A 18 -14.83 3.03 32.25
C LYS A 18 -15.00 2.37 30.88
N LYS A 19 -16.00 2.82 30.13
CA LYS A 19 -15.97 2.69 28.67
C LYS A 19 -14.88 3.64 28.18
N ASP A 20 -13.65 3.16 28.15
CA ASP A 20 -12.62 3.83 27.35
C ASP A 20 -13.08 3.71 25.88
N ASN A 21 -13.63 4.81 25.36
CA ASN A 21 -13.91 4.97 23.95
C ASN A 21 -12.57 5.16 23.24
N ASP A 22 -11.79 4.08 23.12
CA ASP A 22 -10.65 3.98 22.23
C ASP A 22 -11.15 3.91 20.78
N LYS A 23 -11.72 5.02 20.31
CA LYS A 23 -12.17 5.13 18.92
C LYS A 23 -10.96 5.38 18.05
N GLU A 24 -10.71 4.45 17.15
CA GLU A 24 -9.78 4.60 16.03
C GLU A 24 -10.08 5.89 15.27
N LYS A 25 -9.04 6.57 14.81
CA LYS A 25 -9.16 7.83 14.07
C LYS A 25 -8.82 7.56 12.62
N VAL A 26 -9.69 8.00 11.71
CA VAL A 26 -9.48 7.92 10.27
C VAL A 26 -9.30 9.32 9.71
N PHE A 27 -8.20 9.54 9.00
CA PHE A 27 -7.87 10.77 8.32
C PHE A 27 -7.90 10.56 6.81
N LYS A 28 -8.76 11.32 6.14
CA LYS A 28 -8.92 11.26 4.69
C LYS A 28 -7.97 12.26 4.02
N GLY A 29 -7.23 11.82 3.01
CA GLY A 29 -6.44 12.69 2.14
C GLY A 29 -7.31 13.50 1.17
N PRO A 30 -6.71 14.39 0.36
CA PRO A 30 -7.40 15.06 -0.73
C PRO A 30 -8.08 14.05 -1.68
N VAL A 31 -9.21 14.46 -2.24
CA VAL A 31 -9.94 13.67 -3.25
C VAL A 31 -9.54 14.19 -4.62
N GLU A 32 -9.01 13.30 -5.46
CA GLU A 32 -8.57 13.60 -6.81
C GLU A 32 -9.56 13.01 -7.83
N GLN A 33 -9.69 13.67 -8.98
CA GLN A 33 -10.39 13.09 -10.12
C GLN A 33 -9.58 11.91 -10.65
N PHE A 34 -10.26 10.78 -10.88
CA PHE A 34 -9.65 9.61 -11.48
C PHE A 34 -10.64 8.98 -12.45
N GLN A 35 -10.28 8.92 -13.73
CA GLN A 35 -11.17 8.43 -14.78
C GLN A 35 -12.51 9.20 -14.73
N MET A 36 -13.65 8.52 -14.79
CA MET A 36 -14.99 9.13 -14.66
C MET A 36 -15.44 9.38 -13.21
N GLY A 37 -14.60 9.09 -12.22
CA GLY A 37 -14.95 9.21 -10.80
C GLY A 37 -13.81 9.78 -9.97
N LYS A 38 -13.61 9.24 -8.78
CA LYS A 38 -12.67 9.80 -7.80
C LYS A 38 -11.85 8.73 -7.12
N ALA A 39 -10.64 9.13 -6.72
CA ALA A 39 -9.79 8.36 -5.85
C ALA A 39 -9.22 9.24 -4.73
N TRP A 40 -8.91 8.63 -3.58
CA TRP A 40 -8.28 9.31 -2.45
C TRP A 40 -7.51 8.32 -1.58
N THR A 41 -6.59 8.84 -0.78
CA THR A 41 -5.98 8.05 0.29
C THR A 41 -6.71 8.26 1.61
N TRP A 42 -6.55 7.31 2.52
CA TRP A 42 -6.91 7.48 3.93
C TRP A 42 -5.87 6.80 4.82
N TYR A 43 -5.77 7.25 6.05
CA TYR A 43 -4.86 6.75 7.07
C TYR A 43 -5.62 6.57 8.39
N GLN A 44 -5.38 5.45 9.06
CA GLN A 44 -6.05 5.06 10.30
C GLN A 44 -5.01 4.82 11.39
N GLU A 45 -5.29 5.34 12.59
CA GLU A 45 -4.48 5.13 13.78
C GLU A 45 -5.35 4.75 14.99
N ASP A 46 -4.72 4.14 15.98
CA ASP A 46 -5.35 3.88 17.28
C ASP A 46 -5.49 5.17 18.12
N SER A 47 -6.07 5.04 19.31
CA SER A 47 -6.26 6.19 20.21
C SER A 47 -4.94 6.88 20.60
N ASN A 48 -3.82 6.13 20.57
CA ASN A 48 -2.47 6.57 20.93
C ASN A 48 -1.65 7.11 19.73
N GLY A 49 -2.23 7.14 18.52
CA GLY A 49 -1.54 7.61 17.31
C GLY A 49 -0.65 6.56 16.65
N LYS A 50 -0.74 5.29 17.04
CA LYS A 50 -0.04 4.21 16.33
C LYS A 50 -0.74 3.93 14.99
N PRO A 51 -0.01 3.90 13.86
CA PRO A 51 -0.56 3.48 12.58
C PRO A 51 -1.23 2.10 12.66
N LEU A 52 -2.45 1.99 12.14
CA LEU A 52 -3.17 0.72 12.00
C LEU A 52 -3.26 0.29 10.54
N ALA A 53 -3.68 1.21 9.66
CA ALA A 53 -3.87 0.96 8.25
C ALA A 53 -3.76 2.25 7.44
N MET A 54 -3.47 2.11 6.14
CA MET A 54 -3.72 3.16 5.15
C MET A 54 -4.19 2.52 3.86
N GLY A 55 -4.90 3.26 3.03
CA GLY A 55 -5.37 2.71 1.77
C GLY A 55 -5.65 3.76 0.72
N VAL A 56 -5.83 3.26 -0.51
CA VAL A 56 -6.37 3.98 -1.65
C VAL A 56 -7.81 3.52 -1.84
N SER A 57 -8.73 4.47 -1.86
CA SER A 57 -10.13 4.25 -2.20
C SER A 57 -10.38 4.71 -3.63
N ILE A 58 -11.10 3.89 -4.41
CA ILE A 58 -11.56 4.20 -5.76
C ILE A 58 -13.08 4.03 -5.77
N ASP A 59 -13.82 5.06 -6.22
CA ASP A 59 -15.27 4.99 -6.25
C ASP A 59 -15.82 4.22 -7.46
N ASP A 60 -17.10 3.86 -7.35
CA ASP A 60 -17.82 3.05 -8.34
C ASP A 60 -17.83 3.70 -9.74
N ALA A 61 -17.91 5.03 -9.80
CA ALA A 61 -17.88 5.77 -11.06
C ALA A 61 -16.52 5.66 -11.75
N ALA A 62 -15.42 5.73 -10.99
CA ALA A 62 -14.08 5.53 -11.52
C ALA A 62 -13.87 4.09 -11.99
N MET A 63 -14.26 3.09 -11.19
CA MET A 63 -14.11 1.67 -11.56
C MET A 63 -14.93 1.30 -12.80
N LYS A 64 -16.16 1.82 -12.95
CA LYS A 64 -17.00 1.55 -14.12
C LYS A 64 -16.59 2.34 -15.36
N GLY A 65 -15.95 3.49 -15.15
CA GLY A 65 -15.52 4.41 -16.20
C GLY A 65 -14.05 4.29 -16.57
N LEU A 66 -13.41 3.16 -16.26
CA LEU A 66 -12.02 2.92 -16.65
C LEU A 66 -11.89 2.99 -18.17
N ASP A 67 -10.98 3.85 -18.64
CA ASP A 67 -10.59 3.87 -20.04
C ASP A 67 -10.12 2.49 -20.49
N ARG A 68 -10.57 2.05 -21.66
CA ARG A 68 -10.23 0.75 -22.26
C ARG A 68 -9.36 0.90 -23.51
N ASN A 69 -9.28 2.13 -24.03
CA ASN A 69 -8.64 2.46 -25.30
C ASN A 69 -7.34 3.26 -25.10
N GLY A 70 -7.04 3.69 -23.87
CA GLY A 70 -5.78 4.33 -23.50
C GLY A 70 -4.56 3.45 -23.75
N GLY A 71 -3.41 4.09 -23.94
CA GLY A 71 -2.15 3.45 -24.32
C GLY A 71 -1.64 2.40 -23.31
N THR A 72 -0.63 1.64 -23.76
CA THR A 72 0.12 0.66 -22.95
C THR A 72 1.17 1.36 -22.07
N GLY A 73 1.55 0.73 -20.96
CA GLY A 73 2.69 1.18 -20.13
C GLY A 73 2.41 2.41 -19.26
N HIS A 74 3.45 2.89 -18.57
CA HIS A 74 3.43 3.94 -17.54
C HIS A 74 3.11 5.37 -18.06
N MET A 75 2.23 5.47 -19.06
CA MET A 75 1.79 6.72 -19.68
C MET A 75 1.11 7.62 -18.63
N HIS A 76 1.51 8.90 -18.62
CA HIS A 76 1.14 9.84 -17.56
C HIS A 76 -0.36 10.15 -17.47
N GLU A 77 -1.14 9.98 -18.53
CA GLU A 77 -2.58 10.29 -18.54
C GLU A 77 -3.40 9.32 -17.66
N ASN A 78 -2.91 8.10 -17.45
CA ASN A 78 -3.54 7.10 -16.59
C ASN A 78 -2.88 6.98 -15.20
N ASN A 79 -2.01 7.93 -14.85
CA ASN A 79 -1.28 7.95 -13.58
C ASN A 79 -1.59 9.24 -12.82
N ILE A 80 -2.15 9.12 -11.60
CA ILE A 80 -2.39 10.27 -10.72
C ILE A 80 -1.62 10.15 -9.41
N VAL A 81 -1.32 11.29 -8.79
CA VAL A 81 -0.67 11.35 -7.48
C VAL A 81 -1.72 11.63 -6.40
N LEU A 82 -1.86 10.70 -5.47
CA LEU A 82 -2.72 10.82 -4.30
C LEU A 82 -1.87 11.20 -3.07
N LYS A 83 -2.12 12.40 -2.54
CA LYS A 83 -1.44 12.88 -1.33
C LYS A 83 -1.99 12.19 -0.09
N LEU A 84 -1.11 11.88 0.86
CA LEU A 84 -1.52 11.44 2.19
C LEU A 84 -2.03 12.63 3.02
N HIS A 85 -2.87 12.35 4.01
CA HIS A 85 -3.25 13.35 4.99
C HIS A 85 -2.02 13.77 5.82
N PRO A 86 -1.84 15.06 6.19
CA PRO A 86 -0.65 15.53 6.92
C PRO A 86 -0.37 14.88 8.29
N LYS A 87 -1.37 14.19 8.86
CA LYS A 87 -1.24 13.43 10.11
C LYS A 87 -0.74 11.99 9.91
N ALA A 88 -0.60 11.51 8.68
CA ALA A 88 -0.15 10.16 8.40
C ALA A 88 1.29 9.97 8.89
N GLN A 89 1.47 9.16 9.93
CA GLN A 89 2.79 8.84 10.48
C GLN A 89 3.32 7.54 9.85
N THR A 90 3.74 7.60 8.59
CA THR A 90 4.20 6.42 7.86
C THR A 90 5.56 6.67 7.20
N VAL A 91 6.15 5.61 6.66
CA VAL A 91 7.36 5.71 5.83
C VAL A 91 7.07 6.21 4.41
N PHE A 92 5.80 6.25 4.02
CA PHE A 92 5.34 6.69 2.71
C PHE A 92 5.03 8.19 2.67
N ASN A 93 5.25 8.80 1.52
CA ASN A 93 5.07 10.21 1.25
C ASN A 93 3.75 10.47 0.48
N HIS A 94 3.52 9.68 -0.57
CA HIS A 94 2.34 9.77 -1.45
C HIS A 94 2.09 8.42 -2.13
N VAL A 95 0.97 8.31 -2.82
CA VAL A 95 0.67 7.13 -3.64
C VAL A 95 0.53 7.54 -5.10
N GLY A 96 1.26 6.87 -6.00
CA GLY A 96 0.95 6.89 -7.43
C GLY A 96 -0.11 5.84 -7.72
N LEU A 97 -1.22 6.25 -8.33
CA LEU A 97 -2.27 5.34 -8.80
C LEU A 97 -2.21 5.27 -10.33
N GLY A 98 -1.76 4.13 -10.84
CA GLY A 98 -1.68 3.84 -12.27
C GLY A 98 -2.78 2.89 -12.73
N TRP A 99 -3.33 3.14 -13.92
CA TRP A 99 -4.22 2.24 -14.63
C TRP A 99 -3.60 1.83 -15.97
N ASN A 100 -3.41 0.52 -16.17
CA ASN A 100 -2.83 -0.06 -17.36
C ASN A 100 -3.92 -0.85 -18.12
N PRO A 101 -4.68 -0.23 -19.05
CA PRO A 101 -5.82 -0.88 -19.70
C PRO A 101 -5.46 -2.08 -20.58
N GLN A 102 -4.21 -2.15 -21.02
CA GLN A 102 -3.66 -3.25 -21.83
C GLN A 102 -2.53 -3.99 -21.08
N GLY A 103 -2.34 -3.69 -19.80
CA GLY A 103 -1.16 -4.11 -19.06
C GLY A 103 0.14 -3.45 -19.56
N HIS A 104 1.27 -4.04 -19.19
CA HIS A 104 2.59 -3.59 -19.61
C HIS A 104 3.61 -4.75 -19.59
N GLU A 105 4.84 -4.45 -19.96
CA GLU A 105 5.91 -5.41 -20.12
C GLU A 105 6.36 -6.05 -18.79
N PRO A 106 6.80 -7.33 -18.80
CA PRO A 106 6.76 -8.25 -19.94
C PRO A 106 5.32 -8.69 -20.24
N GLU A 107 4.84 -8.45 -21.46
CA GLU A 107 3.44 -8.66 -21.86
C GLU A 107 2.93 -10.08 -21.59
N PRO A 108 3.71 -11.17 -21.80
CA PRO A 108 3.24 -12.51 -21.49
C PRO A 108 2.92 -12.75 -20.00
N ILE A 109 3.41 -11.89 -19.11
CA ILE A 109 3.22 -11.97 -17.65
C ILE A 109 2.26 -10.86 -17.20
N TYR A 110 2.55 -9.59 -17.51
CA TYR A 110 1.80 -8.43 -17.02
C TYR A 110 0.88 -7.77 -18.06
N GLY A 111 0.56 -8.46 -19.16
CA GLY A 111 -0.33 -7.99 -20.24
C GLY A 111 -1.84 -8.04 -19.94
N LYS A 112 -2.25 -8.15 -18.67
CA LYS A 112 -3.67 -8.08 -18.27
C LYS A 112 -4.03 -6.67 -17.81
N PRO A 113 -5.27 -6.18 -18.00
CA PRO A 113 -5.67 -4.89 -17.44
C PRO A 113 -5.53 -4.87 -15.92
N HIS A 114 -4.74 -3.93 -15.39
CA HIS A 114 -4.40 -3.89 -13.97
C HIS A 114 -4.09 -2.48 -13.48
N PHE A 115 -4.07 -2.35 -12.15
CA PHE A 115 -3.66 -1.15 -11.47
C PHE A 115 -2.31 -1.33 -10.80
N ASP A 116 -1.53 -0.25 -10.78
CA ASP A 116 -0.28 -0.15 -10.03
C ASP A 116 -0.45 0.86 -8.89
N PHE A 117 -0.21 0.42 -7.66
CA PHE A 117 -0.34 1.26 -6.47
C PHE A 117 1.04 1.56 -5.88
N HIS A 118 1.70 2.59 -6.39
CA HIS A 118 3.04 2.96 -5.94
C HIS A 118 3.01 3.74 -4.63
N PHE A 119 3.21 3.06 -3.50
CA PHE A 119 3.41 3.70 -2.21
C PHE A 119 4.86 4.20 -2.11
N TYR A 120 5.08 5.44 -2.57
CA TYR A 120 6.41 6.06 -2.59
C TYR A 120 6.87 6.49 -1.20
N MET A 121 8.14 6.21 -0.89
CA MET A 121 8.85 6.67 0.31
C MET A 121 9.66 7.95 0.06
N THR A 122 9.81 8.34 -1.20
CA THR A 122 10.49 9.55 -1.68
C THR A 122 9.48 10.64 -2.07
N THR A 123 9.96 11.86 -2.24
CA THR A 123 9.15 13.00 -2.67
C THR A 123 8.75 12.90 -4.15
N PRO A 124 7.64 13.52 -4.59
CA PRO A 124 7.28 13.57 -6.01
C PRO A 124 8.38 14.19 -6.89
N GLN A 125 9.17 15.13 -6.34
CA GLN A 125 10.29 15.75 -7.06
C GLN A 125 11.44 14.78 -7.28
N GLU A 126 11.78 13.96 -6.29
CA GLU A 126 12.79 12.91 -6.43
C GLU A 126 12.33 11.85 -7.44
N VAL A 127 11.05 11.48 -7.40
CA VAL A 127 10.43 10.56 -8.37
C VAL A 127 10.54 11.15 -9.78
N ALA A 128 10.05 12.38 -10.01
CA ALA A 128 10.10 13.04 -11.32
C ALA A 128 11.51 13.23 -11.89
N ALA A 129 12.54 13.25 -11.03
CA ALA A 129 13.94 13.39 -11.44
C ALA A 129 14.60 12.09 -11.90
N ILE A 130 13.93 10.93 -11.78
CA ILE A 130 14.46 9.65 -12.25
C ILE A 130 14.40 9.61 -13.79
N PRO A 131 15.55 9.56 -14.49
CA PRO A 131 15.60 9.61 -15.95
C PRO A 131 15.16 8.28 -16.58
N PRO A 132 14.93 8.24 -17.90
CA PRO A 132 14.83 6.97 -18.62
C PRO A 132 16.07 6.10 -18.41
N TYR A 133 15.88 4.79 -18.27
CA TYR A 133 16.96 3.85 -17.97
C TYR A 133 18.06 3.85 -19.04
N GLU A 134 17.67 4.00 -20.30
CA GLU A 134 18.54 4.04 -21.47
C GLU A 134 19.41 5.32 -21.52
N VAL A 135 18.98 6.37 -20.82
CA VAL A 135 19.70 7.64 -20.71
C VAL A 135 20.75 7.56 -19.59
N ASP A 136 20.37 7.09 -18.40
CA ASP A 136 21.30 6.85 -17.29
C ASP A 136 20.85 5.70 -16.39
N SER A 137 21.47 4.53 -16.61
CA SER A 137 21.19 3.31 -15.82
C SER A 137 22.00 3.21 -14.51
N THR A 138 22.91 4.15 -14.24
CA THR A 138 23.89 4.03 -13.14
C THR A 138 23.21 3.87 -11.79
N LYS A 139 22.22 4.72 -11.51
CA LYS A 139 21.50 4.73 -10.23
C LYS A 139 20.45 3.63 -10.12
N PHE A 140 19.93 3.13 -11.24
CA PHE A 140 19.08 1.95 -11.24
C PHE A 140 19.84 0.68 -10.86
N LYS A 141 21.12 0.60 -11.24
CA LYS A 141 22.02 -0.53 -10.96
C LYS A 141 22.73 -0.43 -9.60
N ASN A 142 22.67 0.73 -8.95
CA ASN A 142 23.14 0.90 -7.59
C ASN A 142 22.09 0.31 -6.62
N TRP A 143 22.10 -1.01 -6.45
CA TRP A 143 21.10 -1.72 -5.66
C TRP A 143 21.34 -1.58 -4.14
N PRO A 144 20.28 -1.48 -3.32
CA PRO A 144 20.40 -1.71 -1.89
C PRO A 144 20.96 -3.11 -1.61
N ALA A 145 21.62 -3.28 -0.45
CA ALA A 145 22.03 -4.61 -0.01
C ALA A 145 20.82 -5.56 0.10
N ALA A 146 21.02 -6.84 -0.23
CA ALA A 146 19.93 -7.83 -0.33
C ALA A 146 19.05 -7.94 0.93
N ALA A 147 19.61 -7.67 2.12
CA ALA A 147 18.85 -7.70 3.38
C ALA A 147 17.73 -6.64 3.47
N TYR A 148 17.73 -5.63 2.61
CA TYR A 148 16.66 -4.62 2.49
C TYR A 148 15.51 -5.05 1.57
N PHE A 149 15.59 -6.24 0.98
CA PHE A 149 14.50 -6.88 0.24
C PHE A 149 14.09 -8.20 0.92
N PRO A 150 12.86 -8.67 0.70
CA PRO A 150 12.49 -10.03 1.09
C PRO A 150 13.37 -11.05 0.34
N ALA A 151 13.66 -12.18 0.97
CA ALA A 151 14.70 -13.11 0.49
C ALA A 151 14.44 -13.70 -0.92
N THR A 152 13.19 -13.75 -1.35
CA THR A 152 12.77 -14.26 -2.67
C THR A 152 12.78 -13.19 -3.76
N TYR A 153 13.11 -11.94 -3.44
CA TYR A 153 13.00 -10.84 -4.38
C TYR A 153 14.28 -10.67 -5.20
N ILE A 154 14.12 -10.54 -6.51
CA ILE A 154 15.21 -10.24 -7.44
C ILE A 154 14.85 -9.03 -8.30
N ASN A 155 15.87 -8.31 -8.77
CA ASN A 155 15.72 -7.36 -9.86
C ASN A 155 15.97 -8.10 -11.19
N PRO A 156 14.99 -8.22 -12.10
CA PRO A 156 15.17 -8.90 -13.38
C PRO A 156 15.98 -8.07 -14.40
N GLY A 157 16.46 -6.88 -14.01
CA GLY A 157 17.08 -5.89 -14.88
C GLY A 157 16.15 -4.72 -15.21
N GLY A 158 16.70 -3.71 -15.89
CA GLY A 158 15.94 -2.54 -16.33
C GLY A 158 15.57 -1.55 -15.22
N GLY A 159 14.69 -0.63 -15.56
CA GLY A 159 14.18 0.40 -14.68
C GLY A 159 13.20 1.30 -15.42
N VAL A 160 12.27 1.89 -14.68
CA VAL A 160 11.20 2.72 -15.24
C VAL A 160 11.48 4.19 -14.89
N PRO A 161 11.48 5.10 -15.89
CA PRO A 161 11.59 6.54 -15.62
C PRO A 161 10.51 6.98 -14.64
N GLN A 162 10.86 7.92 -13.78
CA GLN A 162 9.95 8.40 -12.74
C GLN A 162 9.40 7.32 -11.79
N MET A 163 10.12 6.20 -11.62
CA MET A 163 9.79 5.18 -10.62
C MET A 163 11.06 4.59 -10.00
N GLY A 164 11.87 3.91 -10.80
CA GLY A 164 13.07 3.21 -10.37
C GLY A 164 13.17 1.78 -10.87
N ALA A 165 14.05 1.00 -10.24
CA ALA A 165 14.24 -0.42 -10.52
C ALA A 165 13.22 -1.26 -9.73
N HIS A 166 12.60 -2.24 -10.38
CA HIS A 166 11.55 -3.07 -9.80
C HIS A 166 12.11 -4.42 -9.33
N TRP A 167 11.63 -4.90 -8.19
CA TRP A 167 12.05 -6.15 -7.56
C TRP A 167 10.84 -7.05 -7.39
N ILE A 168 10.90 -8.23 -8.00
CA ILE A 168 9.80 -9.19 -8.08
C ILE A 168 10.09 -10.41 -7.21
N ASP A 169 9.04 -10.96 -6.60
CA ASP A 169 9.12 -12.23 -5.88
C ASP A 169 9.20 -13.39 -6.88
N VAL A 170 10.31 -14.12 -6.91
CA VAL A 170 10.49 -15.25 -7.85
C VAL A 170 9.52 -16.40 -7.59
N THR A 171 8.82 -16.39 -6.45
CA THR A 171 7.81 -17.40 -6.10
C THR A 171 6.41 -17.02 -6.56
N SER A 172 6.24 -15.83 -7.15
CA SER A 172 4.95 -15.37 -7.69
C SER A 172 4.42 -16.33 -8.76
N PRO A 173 3.16 -16.78 -8.68
CA PRO A 173 2.61 -17.81 -9.57
C PRO A 173 2.72 -17.47 -11.06
N GLU A 174 2.58 -16.19 -11.43
CA GLU A 174 2.67 -15.72 -12.82
C GLU A 174 4.04 -15.97 -13.46
N LEU A 175 5.10 -16.09 -12.65
CA LEU A 175 6.45 -16.42 -13.14
C LEU A 175 6.64 -17.93 -13.39
N SER A 176 5.64 -18.74 -13.06
CA SER A 176 5.62 -20.19 -13.24
C SER A 176 4.48 -20.67 -14.16
N GLY A 177 3.91 -19.76 -14.96
CA GLY A 177 2.90 -20.06 -15.97
C GLY A 177 1.44 -19.96 -15.50
N ALA A 178 1.20 -19.58 -14.23
CA ALA A 178 -0.14 -19.22 -13.80
C ALA A 178 -0.55 -17.85 -14.38
N LEU A 179 -1.85 -17.54 -14.35
CA LEU A 179 -2.34 -16.23 -14.77
C LEU A 179 -1.95 -15.16 -13.74
N PHE A 180 -1.47 -14.02 -14.24
CA PHE A 180 -1.31 -12.82 -13.43
C PHE A 180 -2.66 -12.35 -12.89
N THR A 181 -2.71 -12.17 -11.56
CA THR A 181 -3.91 -11.75 -10.82
C THR A 181 -3.58 -10.60 -9.89
N GLN A 182 -2.58 -10.80 -9.06
CA GLN A 182 -2.00 -9.79 -8.18
C GLN A 182 -0.55 -10.16 -7.87
N THR A 183 0.30 -9.15 -7.68
CA THR A 183 1.67 -9.32 -7.24
C THR A 183 2.07 -8.17 -6.32
N PHE A 184 3.19 -8.32 -5.61
CA PHE A 184 3.70 -7.26 -4.74
C PHE A 184 5.16 -7.00 -5.05
N ILE A 185 5.47 -5.80 -5.48
CA ILE A 185 6.80 -5.37 -5.92
C ILE A 185 7.42 -4.45 -4.87
N TYR A 186 8.75 -4.52 -4.79
CA TYR A 186 9.57 -3.53 -4.12
C TYR A 186 10.30 -2.69 -5.16
N GLY A 187 10.42 -1.40 -4.90
CA GLY A 187 11.12 -0.46 -5.76
C GLY A 187 12.43 0.04 -5.16
N SER A 188 13.41 0.35 -6.01
CA SER A 188 14.64 0.98 -5.57
C SER A 188 15.23 1.99 -6.55
N TYR A 189 15.98 2.94 -6.02
CA TYR A 189 16.81 3.84 -6.81
C TYR A 189 17.99 4.35 -5.97
N ASP A 190 19.19 4.33 -6.53
CA ASP A 190 20.41 4.89 -5.94
C ASP A 190 20.72 4.40 -4.52
N GLY A 191 20.71 3.08 -4.34
CA GLY A 191 21.01 2.41 -3.08
C GLY A 191 19.89 2.48 -2.04
N LYS A 192 18.71 2.99 -2.40
CA LYS A 192 17.55 3.12 -1.50
C LYS A 192 16.36 2.31 -1.98
N VAL A 193 15.63 1.69 -1.06
CA VAL A 193 14.26 1.22 -1.29
C VAL A 193 13.35 2.44 -1.34
N THR A 194 12.64 2.63 -2.45
CA THR A 194 11.92 3.89 -2.74
C THR A 194 10.41 3.73 -2.80
N PHE A 195 9.87 2.55 -3.06
CA PHE A 195 8.43 2.33 -3.06
C PHE A 195 8.04 0.87 -2.80
N TYR A 196 6.79 0.67 -2.39
CA TYR A 196 6.09 -0.61 -2.44
C TYR A 196 4.98 -0.54 -3.47
N GLU A 197 4.71 -1.63 -4.17
CA GLU A 197 3.76 -1.64 -5.26
C GLU A 197 2.95 -2.93 -5.31
N PRO A 198 1.72 -2.93 -4.81
CA PRO A 198 0.69 -3.84 -5.28
C PRO A 198 0.42 -3.58 -6.76
N MET A 199 0.58 -4.59 -7.61
CA MET A 199 -0.06 -4.62 -8.92
C MET A 199 -1.24 -5.58 -8.86
N ILE A 200 -2.42 -5.15 -9.26
CA ILE A 200 -3.64 -5.94 -9.10
C ILE A 200 -4.51 -5.83 -10.35
N THR A 201 -4.79 -6.96 -10.98
CA THR A 201 -5.69 -7.01 -12.13
C THR A 201 -7.10 -6.56 -11.74
N GLU A 202 -7.75 -5.83 -12.65
CA GLU A 202 -9.14 -5.40 -12.45
C GLU A 202 -10.05 -6.61 -12.19
N GLN A 203 -9.87 -7.67 -12.98
CA GLN A 203 -10.65 -8.90 -12.83
C GLN A 203 -10.52 -9.51 -11.43
N PHE A 204 -9.32 -9.48 -10.85
CA PHE A 204 -9.11 -9.97 -9.49
C PHE A 204 -9.83 -9.10 -8.45
N ILE A 205 -9.77 -7.77 -8.58
CA ILE A 205 -10.49 -6.84 -7.69
C ILE A 205 -12.01 -7.10 -7.74
N LEU A 206 -12.58 -7.21 -8.93
CA LEU A 206 -14.03 -7.39 -9.12
C LEU A 206 -14.53 -8.74 -8.58
N ASN A 207 -13.72 -9.79 -8.71
CA ASN A 207 -14.08 -11.14 -8.26
C ASN A 207 -13.80 -11.38 -6.77
N ASN A 208 -13.01 -10.53 -6.12
CA ASN A 208 -12.60 -10.69 -4.72
C ASN A 208 -12.92 -9.42 -3.92
N PRO A 209 -14.20 -9.18 -3.56
CA PRO A 209 -14.60 -8.01 -2.78
C PRO A 209 -14.02 -8.00 -1.36
N SER A 210 -13.48 -9.14 -0.90
CA SER A 210 -12.67 -9.24 0.30
C SER A 210 -11.50 -10.18 0.03
N PHE A 211 -10.27 -9.67 0.20
CA PHE A 211 -9.03 -10.43 0.07
C PHE A 211 -8.00 -9.90 1.07
N GLU A 212 -7.17 -10.79 1.61
CA GLU A 212 -6.04 -10.44 2.49
C GLU A 212 -4.84 -11.33 2.12
N ARG A 213 -3.64 -10.74 2.07
CA ARG A 213 -2.37 -11.47 2.02
C ARG A 213 -1.31 -10.81 2.90
N ALA A 214 -0.32 -11.59 3.31
CA ALA A 214 0.91 -11.04 3.89
C ALA A 214 1.75 -10.32 2.81
N ILE A 215 2.40 -9.24 3.23
CA ILE A 215 3.45 -8.58 2.45
C ILE A 215 4.79 -9.25 2.81
N PRO A 216 5.53 -9.83 1.85
CA PRO A 216 6.88 -10.34 2.10
C PRO A 216 7.77 -9.27 2.75
N GLN A 217 8.45 -9.60 3.85
CA GLN A 217 9.19 -8.62 4.65
C GLN A 217 10.71 -8.73 4.43
N PRO A 218 11.44 -7.61 4.31
CA PRO A 218 12.89 -7.62 4.32
C PRO A 218 13.43 -7.85 5.73
N ALA A 219 14.65 -8.37 5.85
CA ALA A 219 15.31 -8.56 7.16
C ALA A 219 15.68 -7.23 7.83
N LYS A 220 16.00 -6.21 7.02
CA LYS A 220 16.41 -4.87 7.46
C LYS A 220 15.58 -3.79 6.79
N VAL A 221 15.55 -2.60 7.40
CA VAL A 221 14.97 -1.38 6.80
C VAL A 221 15.97 -0.24 6.91
N GLN A 222 15.96 0.67 5.94
CA GLN A 222 16.89 1.79 5.91
C GLN A 222 16.46 2.96 6.81
N LYS A 223 15.17 3.03 7.15
CA LYS A 223 14.59 4.11 7.95
C LYS A 223 13.83 3.53 9.13
N THR A 224 14.02 4.11 10.32
CA THR A 224 13.16 3.78 11.46
C THR A 224 11.75 4.29 11.19
N GLY A 225 10.76 3.43 11.37
CA GLY A 225 9.37 3.78 11.12
C GLY A 225 8.42 2.59 11.19
N TYR A 226 7.15 2.86 10.95
CA TYR A 226 6.12 1.85 10.86
C TYR A 226 6.04 1.30 9.43
N TYR A 227 6.14 -0.01 9.28
CA TYR A 227 6.06 -0.73 8.01
C TYR A 227 4.86 -1.68 7.99
N PRO A 228 4.08 -1.72 6.90
CA PRO A 228 2.93 -2.60 6.79
C PRO A 228 3.38 -4.06 6.62
N THR A 229 2.59 -4.99 7.14
CA THR A 229 2.85 -6.44 7.04
C THR A 229 1.81 -7.19 6.24
N LYS A 230 0.73 -6.51 5.85
CA LYS A 230 -0.42 -7.10 5.18
C LYS A 230 -0.97 -6.14 4.12
N MET A 231 -1.57 -6.74 3.09
CA MET A 231 -2.30 -6.05 2.03
C MET A 231 -3.71 -6.62 1.93
N LYS A 232 -4.71 -5.77 1.72
CA LYS A 232 -6.12 -6.15 1.61
C LYS A 232 -6.80 -5.48 0.43
N ILE A 233 -7.81 -6.15 -0.09
CA ILE A 233 -8.83 -5.58 -0.98
C ILE A 233 -10.14 -5.65 -0.21
N ILE A 234 -10.82 -4.51 -0.05
CA ILE A 234 -12.14 -4.44 0.57
C ILE A 234 -13.05 -3.56 -0.28
N THR A 235 -14.09 -4.16 -0.86
CA THR A 235 -15.12 -3.46 -1.61
C THR A 235 -16.37 -3.32 -0.75
N THR A 236 -16.70 -2.07 -0.39
CA THR A 236 -17.87 -1.77 0.45
C THR A 236 -18.60 -0.56 -0.11
N ASN A 237 -19.93 -0.67 -0.27
CA ASN A 237 -20.79 0.41 -0.79
C ASN A 237 -20.30 0.99 -2.14
N GLY A 238 -19.80 0.14 -3.03
CA GLY A 238 -19.27 0.55 -4.34
C GLY A 238 -17.90 1.23 -4.29
N ILE A 239 -17.23 1.28 -3.13
CA ILE A 239 -15.87 1.81 -3.00
C ILE A 239 -14.90 0.63 -2.87
N VAL A 240 -13.99 0.50 -3.83
CA VAL A 240 -12.86 -0.43 -3.77
C VAL A 240 -11.78 0.20 -2.90
N ASN A 241 -11.29 -0.54 -1.90
CA ASN A 241 -10.18 -0.10 -1.05
C ASN A 241 -9.01 -1.06 -1.19
N ILE A 242 -7.87 -0.54 -1.62
CA ILE A 242 -6.59 -1.24 -1.59
C ILE A 242 -5.83 -0.75 -0.36
N ILE A 243 -5.63 -1.65 0.60
CA ILE A 243 -5.23 -1.31 1.96
C ILE A 243 -3.89 -1.98 2.26
N ILE A 244 -2.98 -1.26 2.90
CA ILE A 244 -1.82 -1.83 3.58
C ILE A 244 -1.99 -1.59 5.08
N ASP A 245 -1.86 -2.65 5.88
CA ASP A 245 -2.14 -2.62 7.31
C ASP A 245 -1.19 -3.53 8.12
N GLY A 246 -1.49 -3.68 9.42
CA GLY A 246 -0.66 -4.46 10.33
C GLY A 246 0.71 -3.80 10.54
N PHE A 247 0.73 -2.48 10.68
CA PHE A 247 1.95 -1.71 10.80
C PHE A 247 2.78 -2.12 12.04
N VAL A 248 4.06 -2.42 11.82
CA VAL A 248 5.04 -2.76 12.85
C VAL A 248 6.16 -1.72 12.87
N LEU A 249 6.51 -1.23 14.06
CA LEU A 249 7.66 -0.35 14.24
C LEU A 249 8.95 -1.14 14.01
N ARG A 250 9.77 -0.68 13.07
CA ARG A 250 11.08 -1.25 12.78
C ARG A 250 12.16 -0.20 12.96
N GLN A 251 13.32 -0.63 13.45
CA GLN A 251 14.51 0.21 13.58
C GLN A 251 15.38 0.08 12.34
N ALA A 252 16.00 1.18 11.92
CA ALA A 252 17.02 1.15 10.87
C ALA A 252 18.21 0.28 11.29
N SER A 253 18.72 -0.55 10.38
CA SER A 253 19.76 -1.54 10.65
C SER A 253 20.46 -2.00 9.39
#